data_AF-A0A2J6TLT5-F1
#
_entry.id   AF-A0A2J6TLT5-F1
#
_cell.length_a   1.000
_cell.length_b   1.000
_cell.length_c   1.000
_cell.angle_alpha   90.00
_cell.angle_beta   90.00
_cell.angle_gamma   90.00
#
_symmetry.space_group_name_H-M   'P 1'
#
loop_
_entity.id
_entity.type
_entity.pdbx_description
1 polymer ?
#
loop_
_entity_poly.entity_id
_entity_poly.type
_entity_poly.pdbx_seq_one_letter_code
_entity_poly.pdbx_strand_id
1 'polypeptide(L)'
;REHVKRDWKPYVCIAEDCAKLHPVPSFAGSRQWERHMRKTHSARWSRTIYKQPTWICDIDSKPPAGHIKTLRFATELEFLEHIQESHGPFTSQQLQTMAHQSIVFLNRAEDICPFCCFLIEDDSS
;
A
#
# COMPACT_ATOMS: atom_id res chain seq x y z
N ARG A 1 -2.02 41.65 10.19
CA ARG A 1 -1.46 40.32 10.56
C ARG A 1 -2.50 39.18 10.54
N GLU A 2 -3.81 39.45 10.37
CA GLU A 2 -4.84 38.40 10.32
C GLU A 2 -5.00 37.70 8.95
N HIS A 3 -4.56 38.34 7.85
CA HIS A 3 -4.61 37.74 6.51
C HIS A 3 -3.80 36.44 6.39
N VAL A 4 -2.67 36.34 7.11
CA VAL A 4 -1.74 35.20 7.04
C VAL A 4 -2.34 33.93 7.65
N LYS A 5 -3.25 34.04 8.64
CA LYS A 5 -3.87 32.88 9.28
C LYS A 5 -5.00 32.28 8.44
N ARG A 6 -5.62 33.07 7.55
CA ARG A 6 -6.81 32.66 6.79
C ARG A 6 -6.47 31.85 5.54
N ASP A 7 -5.29 32.06 4.97
CA ASP A 7 -4.74 31.25 3.88
C ASP A 7 -3.89 30.06 4.36
N TRP A 8 -3.70 29.93 5.68
CA TRP A 8 -2.94 28.82 6.23
C TRP A 8 -3.74 27.52 6.12
N LYS A 9 -3.25 26.62 5.28
CA LYS A 9 -3.85 25.31 5.01
C LYS A 9 -2.85 24.19 5.32
N PRO A 10 -2.55 23.94 6.62
CA PRO A 10 -1.50 22.99 7.01
C PRO A 10 -1.86 21.52 6.71
N TYR A 11 -3.15 21.22 6.49
CA TYR A 11 -3.60 19.86 6.23
C TYR A 11 -3.63 19.60 4.72
N VAL A 12 -2.53 19.07 4.18
CA VAL A 12 -2.41 18.74 2.75
C VAL A 12 -2.93 17.33 2.50
N CYS A 13 -3.62 17.11 1.38
CA CYS A 13 -4.00 15.76 0.96
C CYS A 13 -2.74 14.95 0.63
N ILE A 14 -2.71 13.71 1.11
CA ILE A 14 -1.55 12.81 1.00
C ILE A 14 -1.73 11.72 -0.06
N ALA A 15 -2.92 11.59 -0.65
CA ALA A 15 -3.14 10.55 -1.65
C ALA A 15 -2.35 10.82 -2.94
N GLU A 16 -1.78 9.78 -3.53
CA GLU A 16 -0.92 9.86 -4.72
C GLU A 16 -1.63 10.51 -5.91
N ASP A 17 -2.94 10.33 -6.05
CA ASP A 17 -3.72 10.93 -7.13
C ASP A 17 -3.93 12.44 -6.95
N CYS A 18 -4.08 12.89 -5.70
CA CYS A 18 -4.19 14.33 -5.41
C CYS A 18 -2.85 15.04 -5.50
N ALA A 19 -1.74 14.35 -5.29
CA ALA A 19 -0.40 14.90 -5.49
C ALA A 19 -0.12 15.29 -6.96
N LYS A 20 -0.86 14.71 -7.91
CA LYS A 20 -0.79 15.04 -9.35
C LYS A 20 -1.56 16.31 -9.72
N LEU A 21 -2.39 16.84 -8.80
CA LEU A 21 -3.20 18.04 -9.03
C LEU A 21 -2.41 19.31 -8.71
N HIS A 22 -2.68 20.39 -9.46
CA HIS A 22 -2.11 21.71 -9.20
C HIS A 22 -3.24 22.76 -9.03
N PRO A 23 -3.39 23.36 -7.83
CA PRO A 23 -2.66 23.09 -6.59
C PRO A 23 -3.10 21.77 -5.92
N VAL A 24 -2.19 21.16 -5.15
CA VAL A 24 -2.53 20.01 -4.30
C VAL A 24 -3.59 20.44 -3.28
N PRO A 25 -4.70 19.69 -3.13
CA PRO A 25 -5.73 20.02 -2.16
C PRO A 25 -5.17 20.17 -0.75
N SER A 26 -5.44 21.32 -0.13
CA SER A 26 -5.04 21.62 1.23
C SER A 26 -6.18 22.30 1.98
N PHE A 27 -6.23 22.09 3.29
CA PHE A 27 -7.35 22.47 4.14
C PHE A 27 -6.87 23.19 5.39
N ALA A 28 -7.70 24.11 5.88
CA ALA A 28 -7.40 24.89 7.08
C ALA A 28 -7.58 24.07 8.38
N GLY A 29 -8.34 22.97 8.34
CA GLY A 29 -8.65 22.17 9.52
C GLY A 29 -8.66 20.67 9.25
N SER A 30 -8.28 19.89 10.27
CA SER A 30 -8.22 18.42 10.23
C SER A 30 -9.56 17.79 9.83
N ARG A 31 -10.69 18.30 10.33
CA ARG A 31 -12.03 17.79 9.96
C ARG A 31 -12.39 17.97 8.48
N GLN A 32 -11.89 19.02 7.84
CA GLN A 32 -12.10 19.24 6.41
C GLN A 32 -11.25 18.26 5.60
N TRP A 33 -10.00 18.10 6.02
CA TRP A 33 -9.07 17.12 5.46
C TRP A 33 -9.58 15.69 5.60
N GLU A 34 -10.01 15.27 6.79
CA GLU A 34 -10.53 13.91 7.05
C GLU A 34 -11.77 13.62 6.18
N ARG A 35 -12.67 14.59 6.06
CA ARG A 35 -13.86 14.48 5.20
C ARG A 35 -13.47 14.30 3.74
N HIS A 36 -12.47 15.04 3.26
CA HIS A 36 -11.93 14.86 1.92
C HIS A 36 -11.34 13.46 1.75
N MET A 37 -10.49 13.02 2.68
CA MET A 37 -9.90 11.68 2.64
C MET A 37 -10.96 10.58 2.56
N ARG A 38 -11.99 10.64 3.41
CA ARG A 38 -13.07 9.63 3.44
C ARG A 38 -13.97 9.64 2.20
N LYS A 39 -14.27 10.83 1.66
CA LYS A 39 -15.18 10.96 0.49
C LYS A 39 -14.49 10.70 -0.84
N THR A 40 -13.25 11.15 -0.99
CA THR A 40 -12.50 11.10 -2.25
C THR A 40 -11.64 9.84 -2.36
N HIS A 41 -11.04 9.38 -1.24
CA HIS A 41 -10.04 8.30 -1.22
C HIS A 41 -10.52 7.03 -0.50
N SER A 42 -11.84 6.86 -0.33
CA SER A 42 -12.50 5.80 0.45
C SER A 42 -12.53 6.04 1.96
N ALA A 43 -13.56 5.50 2.64
CA ALA A 43 -13.61 5.44 4.10
C ALA A 43 -12.43 4.65 4.71
N ARG A 44 -11.82 3.75 3.93
CA ARG A 44 -10.64 2.96 4.31
C ARG A 44 -9.34 3.53 3.72
N TRP A 45 -9.30 4.83 3.42
CA TRP A 45 -8.17 5.49 2.75
C TRP A 45 -6.82 5.17 3.38
N SER A 46 -6.75 5.06 4.72
CA SER A 46 -5.52 4.76 5.46
C SER A 46 -4.91 3.42 5.08
N ARG A 47 -5.68 2.52 4.46
CA ARG A 47 -5.23 1.21 3.99
C ARG A 47 -4.89 1.16 2.51
N THR A 48 -5.30 2.17 1.75
CA THR A 48 -5.32 2.14 0.29
C THR A 48 -4.46 3.21 -0.37
N ILE A 49 -4.02 4.23 0.38
CA ILE A 49 -2.95 5.12 -0.06
C ILE A 49 -1.59 4.44 0.14
N TYR A 50 -0.63 4.76 -0.71
CA TYR A 50 0.74 4.25 -0.67
C TYR A 50 0.83 2.72 -0.62
N LYS A 51 -0.01 2.03 -1.41
CA LYS A 51 0.03 0.57 -1.48
C LYS A 51 1.41 0.12 -1.94
N GLN A 52 2.01 -0.76 -1.15
CA GLN A 52 3.28 -1.36 -1.49
C GLN A 52 3.06 -2.53 -2.46
N PRO A 53 3.93 -2.71 -3.47
CA PRO A 53 3.93 -3.93 -4.25
C PRO A 53 4.21 -5.13 -3.34
N THR A 54 3.56 -6.25 -3.63
CA THR A 54 3.78 -7.53 -2.96
C THR A 54 3.84 -8.58 -4.05
N TRP A 55 4.82 -9.47 -3.98
CA TRP A 55 4.95 -10.57 -4.93
C TRP A 55 4.25 -11.80 -4.38
N ILE A 56 3.50 -12.50 -5.24
CA ILE A 56 2.81 -13.72 -4.87
C ILE A 56 3.27 -14.91 -5.71
N CYS A 57 3.49 -16.06 -5.07
CA CYS A 57 3.70 -17.30 -5.80
C CYS A 57 2.35 -18.00 -6.02
N ASP A 58 1.94 -18.12 -7.28
CA ASP A 58 0.73 -18.85 -7.69
C ASP A 58 1.02 -20.33 -8.02
N ILE A 59 2.28 -20.71 -8.22
CA ILE A 59 2.70 -22.10 -8.49
C ILE A 59 2.35 -23.02 -7.30
N ASP A 60 2.58 -22.55 -6.07
CA ASP A 60 2.28 -23.28 -4.84
C ASP A 60 0.77 -23.30 -4.49
N SER A 61 -0.08 -22.66 -5.29
CA SER A 61 -1.53 -22.53 -5.00
C SER A 61 -2.34 -23.81 -5.23
N LYS A 62 -1.71 -24.96 -5.47
CA LYS A 62 -2.37 -26.27 -5.62
C LYS A 62 -2.03 -27.28 -4.51
N PRO A 63 -2.50 -27.11 -3.26
CA PRO A 63 -2.61 -28.24 -2.33
C PRO A 63 -3.98 -28.96 -2.48
N PRO A 64 -4.06 -30.25 -2.11
CA PRO A 64 -5.31 -30.98 -2.08
C PRO A 64 -6.25 -30.38 -1.02
N ALA A 65 -7.47 -30.04 -1.41
CA ALA A 65 -8.58 -29.59 -0.56
C ALA A 65 -8.36 -28.29 0.26
N GLY A 66 -8.75 -27.15 -0.34
CA GLY A 66 -9.47 -26.10 0.39
C GLY A 66 -8.67 -25.00 1.10
N HIS A 67 -7.34 -25.08 1.19
CA HIS A 67 -6.52 -24.03 1.80
C HIS A 67 -5.47 -23.49 0.82
N ILE A 68 -5.78 -22.38 0.13
CA ILE A 68 -4.79 -21.66 -0.67
C ILE A 68 -3.83 -20.93 0.28
N LYS A 69 -2.62 -21.47 0.43
CA LYS A 69 -1.50 -20.76 1.08
C LYS A 69 -0.68 -20.07 -0.02
N THR A 70 -1.21 -18.99 -0.60
CA THR A 70 -0.42 -18.15 -1.50
C THR A 70 0.71 -17.51 -0.71
N LEU A 71 1.95 -17.91 -1.00
CA LEU A 71 3.14 -17.29 -0.41
C LEU A 71 3.26 -15.85 -0.90
N ARG A 72 3.58 -14.94 0.02
CA ARG A 72 3.71 -13.50 -0.23
C ARG A 72 5.10 -13.06 0.15
N PHE A 73 5.68 -12.21 -0.68
CA PHE A 73 7.03 -11.67 -0.51
C PHE A 73 6.97 -10.15 -0.58
N ALA A 74 7.72 -9.49 0.31
CA ALA A 74 7.73 -8.03 0.41
C ALA A 74 8.64 -7.40 -0.64
N THR A 75 9.57 -8.18 -1.19
CA THR A 75 10.51 -7.74 -2.21
C THR A 75 10.56 -8.70 -3.41
N GLU A 76 10.98 -8.17 -4.56
CA GLU A 76 11.24 -8.97 -5.76
C GLU A 76 12.34 -10.01 -5.51
N LEU A 77 13.39 -9.64 -4.76
CA LEU A 77 14.51 -10.54 -4.47
C LEU A 77 14.06 -11.78 -3.71
N GLU A 78 13.31 -11.61 -2.62
CA GLU A 78 12.76 -12.72 -1.83
C GLU A 78 11.89 -13.66 -2.68
N PHE A 79 11.09 -13.09 -3.60
CA PHE A 79 10.29 -13.87 -4.54
C PHE A 79 11.17 -14.65 -5.53
N LEU A 80 12.19 -14.01 -6.12
CA LEU A 80 13.08 -14.64 -7.08
C LEU A 80 13.92 -15.76 -6.46
N GLU A 81 14.40 -15.56 -5.22
CA GLU A 81 15.08 -16.59 -4.43
C GLU A 81 14.15 -17.78 -4.22
N HIS A 82 12.91 -17.55 -3.76
CA HIS A 82 11.92 -18.61 -3.60
C HIS A 82 11.65 -19.39 -4.90
N ILE A 83 11.46 -18.70 -6.03
CA ILE A 83 11.18 -19.33 -7.32
C ILE A 83 12.36 -20.21 -7.76
N GLN A 84 13.59 -19.73 -7.62
CA GLN A 84 14.79 -20.50 -7.98
C GLN A 84 14.99 -21.73 -7.10
N GLU A 85 14.76 -21.59 -5.79
CA GLU A 85 14.96 -22.68 -4.83
C GLU A 85 13.86 -23.75 -4.91
N SER A 86 12.61 -23.33 -5.14
CA SER A 86 11.43 -24.22 -4.99
C SER A 86 10.91 -24.78 -6.32
N HIS A 87 11.04 -24.03 -7.41
CA HIS A 87 10.40 -24.35 -8.70
C HIS A 87 11.37 -24.63 -9.83
N GLY A 88 12.68 -24.52 -9.55
CA GLY A 88 13.74 -24.97 -10.44
C GLY A 88 14.40 -23.86 -11.24
N PRO A 89 15.36 -24.23 -12.11
CA PRO A 89 16.17 -23.25 -12.79
C PRO A 89 15.36 -22.58 -13.91
N PHE A 90 15.12 -21.30 -13.74
CA PHE A 90 14.59 -20.42 -14.78
C PHE A 90 15.71 -19.53 -15.34
N THR A 91 15.60 -19.19 -16.62
CA THR A 91 16.45 -18.16 -17.23
C THR A 91 16.16 -16.80 -16.62
N SER A 92 17.12 -15.86 -16.68
CA SER A 92 16.92 -14.49 -16.19
C SER A 92 15.70 -13.80 -16.82
N GLN A 93 15.43 -14.06 -18.11
CA GLN A 93 14.25 -13.50 -18.80
C GLN A 93 12.93 -14.07 -18.27
N GLN A 94 12.89 -15.37 -17.96
CA GLN A 94 11.71 -16.00 -17.34
C GLN A 94 11.48 -15.46 -15.94
N LEU A 95 12.54 -15.36 -15.13
CA LEU A 95 12.48 -14.81 -13.77
C LEU A 95 11.94 -13.38 -13.76
N GLN A 96 12.43 -12.51 -14.63
CA GLN A 96 11.91 -11.14 -14.76
C GLN A 96 10.43 -11.12 -15.14
N THR A 97 10.02 -11.97 -16.08
CA THR A 97 8.62 -12.08 -16.50
C THR A 97 7.73 -12.52 -15.33
N MET A 98 8.16 -13.55 -14.59
CA MET A 98 7.44 -14.07 -13.43
C MET A 98 7.34 -13.03 -12.32
N ALA A 99 8.44 -12.36 -11.98
CA ALA A 99 8.46 -11.29 -10.99
C ALA A 99 7.45 -10.19 -11.35
N HIS A 100 7.44 -9.75 -12.60
CA HIS A 100 6.56 -8.68 -13.06
C HIS A 100 5.08 -9.07 -13.09
N GLN A 101 4.76 -10.35 -13.37
CA GLN A 101 3.39 -10.88 -13.38
C GLN A 101 2.86 -11.20 -11.97
N SER A 102 3.76 -11.36 -11.00
CA SER A 102 3.43 -11.76 -9.64
C SER A 102 3.14 -10.58 -8.70
N ILE A 103 3.23 -9.34 -9.18
CA ILE A 103 3.01 -8.14 -8.37
C ILE A 103 1.52 -7.92 -8.14
N VAL A 104 1.14 -7.79 -6.87
CA VAL A 104 -0.18 -7.35 -6.42
C VAL A 104 -0.05 -6.18 -5.44
N PHE A 105 -1.06 -5.32 -5.41
CA PHE A 105 -1.13 -4.16 -4.50
C PHE A 105 -2.16 -4.42 -3.41
N LEU A 106 -1.69 -4.99 -2.30
CA LEU A 106 -2.56 -5.34 -1.17
C LEU A 106 -2.92 -4.10 -0.33
N ASN A 107 -4.09 -4.16 0.29
CA ASN A 107 -4.46 -3.16 1.30
C ASN A 107 -3.62 -3.41 2.56
N ARG A 108 -3.12 -2.34 3.16
CA ARG A 108 -2.46 -2.38 4.47
C ARG A 108 -3.42 -2.92 5.54
N ALA A 109 -2.90 -3.54 6.59
CA ALA A 109 -3.69 -3.96 7.74
C ALA A 109 -4.28 -2.75 8.49
N GLU A 110 -5.33 -2.97 9.29
CA GLU A 110 -6.09 -1.88 9.93
C GLU A 110 -5.33 -1.21 11.08
N ASP A 111 -4.42 -1.96 11.68
CA ASP A 111 -3.56 -1.67 12.80
C ASP A 111 -2.17 -1.18 12.38
N ILE A 112 -1.93 -0.87 11.10
CA ILE A 112 -0.63 -0.34 10.64
C ILE A 112 -0.80 1.11 10.18
N CYS A 113 0.01 2.00 10.75
CA CYS A 113 0.00 3.42 10.40
C CYS A 113 0.45 3.65 8.94
N PRO A 114 -0.29 4.44 8.13
CA PRO A 114 0.09 4.74 6.75
C PRO A 114 1.30 5.65 6.61
N PHE A 115 1.69 6.35 7.67
CA PHE A 115 2.80 7.31 7.63
C PHE A 115 4.15 6.70 8.05
N CYS A 116 4.15 5.90 9.12
CA CYS A 116 5.37 5.32 9.67
C CYS A 116 5.48 3.80 9.49
N CYS A 117 4.43 3.14 8.96
CA CYS A 117 4.39 1.70 8.74
C CYS A 117 4.56 0.82 9.99
N PHE A 118 4.41 1.38 11.20
CA PHE A 118 4.42 0.64 12.46
C PHE A 118 3.01 0.26 12.92
N LEU A 119 2.95 -0.74 13.81
CA LEU A 119 1.73 -1.13 14.51
C LEU A 119 1.21 0.05 15.34
N ILE A 120 -0.09 0.30 15.26
CA ILE A 120 -0.80 1.22 16.12
C ILE A 120 -1.12 0.44 17.38
N GLU A 121 -0.43 0.78 18.47
CA GLU A 121 -0.74 0.24 19.78
C GLU A 121 -2.12 0.72 20.22
N ASP A 122 -3.00 -0.22 20.57
CA ASP A 122 -4.31 0.12 21.12
C ASP A 122 -4.10 0.49 22.59
N ASP A 123 -4.13 1.79 22.90
CA ASP A 123 -4.21 2.27 24.28
C ASP A 123 -5.65 2.02 24.79
N SER A 124 -5.99 0.75 24.95
CA SER A 124 -7.19 0.30 25.65
C SER A 124 -7.01 0.59 27.15
N SER A 125 -7.16 1.86 27.51
CA SER A 125 -7.37 2.33 28.90
C SER A 125 -8.85 2.30 29.27
#